data_AF-A0A0E0KT39-F1
#
_entry.id   AF-A0A0E0KT39-F1
#
_cell.length_a   1.000
_cell.length_b   1.000
_cell.length_c   1.000
_cell.angle_alpha   90.00
_cell.angle_beta   90.00
_cell.angle_gamma   90.00
#
_symmetry.space_group_name_H-M   'P 1'
#
loop_
_entity.id
_entity.type
_entity.pdbx_description
1 polymer ?
#
loop_
_entity_poly.entity_id
_entity_poly.type
_entity_poly.pdbx_seq_one_letter_code
_entity_poly.pdbx_strand_id
1 'polypeptide(L)'
;MMIKSVVYYGNTSIGHAEVWPKGETDLAVAAWAREIRVDRLSPPSERCPPLAVLHAVAAGGRCLVMESRPTATADEPPPPLVAMHAACLRDGKTAVFPLGAEEIHLVAMTSKRNLPNLACFWGYKVPSGLYNSCLSMLNLRCLGIVFDLDETLLVANTTRSFEDRIDALQRKLSNEIDPQHISGMSAEIKRYQEDRSILKQYIESDQVTDGGKVYKVQTEVIPPLPGNHQPMTRPIIRLQEKNIILTRINPLGYQCSGTVEACMGGSSELLNGKRSQTF
;
A
#
# COMPACT_ATOMS: atom_id res chain seq x y z
N MET A 1 15.01 -22.73 -8.01
CA MET A 1 14.35 -24.05 -7.94
C MET A 1 12.84 -23.91 -8.18
N MET A 2 12.14 -24.93 -8.68
CA MET A 2 10.66 -24.97 -8.71
C MET A 2 10.15 -25.95 -7.65
N ILE A 3 9.16 -25.53 -6.87
CA ILE A 3 8.58 -26.32 -5.77
C ILE A 3 7.11 -26.56 -6.09
N LYS A 4 6.68 -27.83 -6.01
CA LYS A 4 5.26 -28.17 -6.05
C LYS A 4 4.66 -27.92 -4.67
N SER A 5 3.66 -27.04 -4.61
CA SER A 5 2.94 -26.70 -3.39
C SER A 5 1.51 -27.20 -3.45
N VAL A 6 0.99 -27.58 -2.29
CA VAL A 6 -0.45 -27.61 -2.03
C VAL A 6 -0.84 -26.26 -1.42
N VAL A 7 -1.96 -25.69 -1.85
CA VAL A 7 -2.48 -24.42 -1.34
C VAL A 7 -3.74 -24.70 -0.54
N TYR A 8 -3.81 -24.17 0.67
CA TYR A 8 -4.94 -24.26 1.58
C TYR A 8 -5.52 -22.88 1.84
N TYR A 9 -6.84 -22.82 2.03
CA TYR A 9 -7.52 -21.69 2.65
C TYR A 9 -8.10 -22.17 3.99
N GLY A 10 -7.54 -21.67 5.10
CA GLY A 10 -7.74 -22.28 6.42
C GLY A 10 -7.29 -23.74 6.42
N ASN A 11 -8.24 -24.66 6.66
CA ASN A 11 -8.00 -26.10 6.66
C ASN A 11 -8.39 -26.81 5.36
N THR A 12 -8.91 -26.08 4.37
CA THR A 12 -9.43 -26.67 3.13
C THR A 12 -8.40 -26.56 2.02
N SER A 13 -8.04 -27.67 1.37
CA SER A 13 -7.20 -27.65 0.17
C SER A 13 -7.96 -27.01 -0.98
N ILE A 14 -7.39 -25.97 -1.60
CA ILE A 14 -8.00 -25.21 -2.69
C ILE A 14 -7.31 -25.43 -4.04
N GLY A 15 -6.18 -26.13 -4.06
CA GLY A 15 -5.53 -26.55 -5.31
C GLY A 15 -4.02 -26.77 -5.18
N HIS A 16 -3.41 -27.11 -6.32
CA HIS A 16 -1.96 -27.25 -6.45
C HIS A 16 -1.37 -26.09 -7.24
N ALA A 17 -0.15 -25.69 -6.87
CA ALA A 17 0.58 -24.65 -7.56
C ALA A 17 2.06 -24.99 -7.67
N GLU A 18 2.70 -24.43 -8.69
CA GLU A 18 4.14 -24.42 -8.86
C GLU A 18 4.67 -23.07 -8.34
N VAL A 19 5.66 -23.14 -7.45
CA VAL A 19 6.23 -21.99 -6.75
C VAL A 19 7.68 -21.82 -7.16
N TRP A 20 8.03 -20.60 -7.59
CA TRP A 20 9.39 -20.18 -7.92
C TRP A 20 9.85 -19.10 -6.94
N PRO A 21 10.67 -19.47 -5.94
CA PRO A 21 11.30 -18.52 -5.03
C PRO A 21 12.22 -17.53 -5.76
N LYS A 22 12.38 -16.33 -5.18
CA LYS A 22 13.26 -15.27 -5.63
C LYS A 22 14.03 -14.71 -4.42
N GLY A 23 15.36 -14.72 -4.49
CA GLY A 23 16.23 -14.02 -3.53
C GLY A 23 16.69 -14.82 -2.31
N GLU A 24 15.80 -15.51 -1.59
CA GLU A 24 16.16 -16.27 -0.37
C GLU A 24 16.85 -17.61 -0.67
N THR A 25 17.68 -18.10 0.28
CA THR A 25 18.29 -19.43 0.20
C THR A 25 17.22 -20.52 0.09
N ASP A 26 17.39 -21.42 -0.88
CA ASP A 26 16.41 -22.46 -1.26
C ASP A 26 15.87 -23.28 -0.07
N LEU A 27 16.66 -23.48 0.99
CA LEU A 27 16.27 -24.29 2.16
C LEU A 27 15.21 -23.63 3.05
N ALA A 28 15.32 -22.33 3.30
CA ALA A 28 14.39 -21.59 4.16
C ALA A 28 13.02 -21.45 3.48
N VAL A 29 13.02 -21.24 2.17
CA VAL A 29 11.78 -21.17 1.38
C VAL A 29 11.14 -22.54 1.24
N ALA A 30 11.94 -23.61 1.05
CA ALA A 30 11.40 -24.96 0.94
C ALA A 30 10.65 -25.45 2.19
N ALA A 31 10.94 -24.88 3.37
CA ALA A 31 10.29 -25.25 4.62
C ALA A 31 8.78 -24.91 4.63
N TRP A 32 8.38 -23.79 4.03
CA TRP A 32 6.98 -23.35 3.98
C TRP A 32 6.37 -23.40 2.58
N ALA A 33 7.17 -23.40 1.51
CA ALA A 33 6.66 -23.38 0.13
C ALA A 33 6.08 -24.72 -0.37
N ARG A 34 6.13 -25.79 0.42
CA ARG A 34 5.44 -27.06 0.12
C ARG A 34 3.95 -27.02 0.48
N GLU A 35 3.61 -26.27 1.53
CA GLU A 35 2.26 -26.10 2.03
C GLU A 35 1.98 -24.63 2.31
N ILE A 36 1.38 -23.96 1.34
CA ILE A 36 0.95 -22.57 1.49
C ILE A 36 -0.41 -22.56 2.16
N ARG A 37 -0.51 -21.96 3.35
CA ARG A 37 -1.75 -21.91 4.15
C ARG A 37 -2.25 -20.49 4.25
N VAL A 38 -3.09 -20.10 3.30
CA VAL A 38 -3.77 -18.79 3.31
C VAL A 38 -4.72 -18.76 4.50
N ASP A 39 -4.54 -17.78 5.38
CA ASP A 39 -5.37 -17.61 6.58
C ASP A 39 -6.53 -16.64 6.34
N ARG A 40 -6.31 -15.62 5.51
CA ARG A 40 -7.29 -14.57 5.21
C ARG A 40 -7.05 -13.92 3.86
N LEU A 41 -8.06 -13.17 3.41
CA LEU A 41 -7.90 -12.17 2.36
C LEU A 41 -7.67 -10.80 3.02
N SER A 42 -6.79 -9.99 2.44
CA SER A 42 -6.59 -8.62 2.92
C SER A 42 -7.85 -7.77 2.74
N PRO A 43 -7.96 -6.63 3.47
CA PRO A 43 -8.89 -5.58 3.10
C PRO A 43 -8.67 -5.14 1.65
N PRO A 44 -9.72 -4.65 0.96
CA PRO A 44 -9.60 -4.13 -0.39
C PRO A 44 -8.80 -2.83 -0.39
N SER A 45 -7.98 -2.64 -1.43
CA SER A 45 -7.29 -1.38 -1.66
C SER A 45 -8.08 -0.47 -2.61
N GLU A 46 -8.50 0.71 -2.14
CA GLU A 46 -9.40 1.59 -2.88
C GLU A 46 -8.68 2.62 -3.75
N ARG A 47 -7.46 3.00 -3.36
CA ARG A 47 -6.69 4.09 -4.01
C ARG A 47 -5.58 3.58 -4.91
N CYS A 48 -4.89 2.52 -4.50
CA CYS A 48 -3.73 1.98 -5.22
C CYS A 48 -3.88 0.47 -5.43
N PRO A 49 -3.47 -0.11 -6.57
CA PRO A 49 -3.43 -1.57 -6.69
C PRO A 49 -2.56 -2.19 -5.60
N PRO A 50 -2.91 -3.37 -5.03
CA PRO A 50 -2.09 -4.03 -4.01
C PRO A 50 -0.63 -4.20 -4.42
N LEU A 51 -0.39 -4.43 -5.71
CA LEU A 51 0.95 -4.53 -6.30
C LEU A 51 1.79 -3.27 -6.05
N ALA A 52 1.22 -2.07 -6.23
CA ALA A 52 1.93 -0.80 -6.07
C ALA A 52 2.33 -0.56 -4.61
N VAL A 53 1.40 -0.84 -3.68
CA VAL A 53 1.65 -0.73 -2.24
C VAL A 53 2.77 -1.69 -1.82
N LEU A 54 2.67 -2.96 -2.20
CA LEU A 54 3.65 -3.98 -1.81
C LEU A 54 5.02 -3.77 -2.45
N HIS A 55 5.08 -3.25 -3.69
CA HIS A 55 6.35 -2.86 -4.28
C HIS A 55 7.05 -1.73 -3.53
N ALA A 56 6.30 -0.80 -2.94
CA ALA A 56 6.86 0.31 -2.19
C ALA A 56 7.36 -0.10 -0.80
N VAL A 57 6.66 -1.05 -0.14
CA VAL A 57 6.93 -1.36 1.27
C VAL A 57 7.68 -2.67 1.51
N ALA A 58 7.77 -3.56 0.51
CA ALA A 58 8.53 -4.80 0.64
C ALA A 58 10.02 -4.53 0.39
N ALA A 59 10.81 -4.45 1.47
CA ALA A 59 12.25 -4.17 1.41
C ALA A 59 13.04 -5.17 0.52
N GLY A 60 12.61 -6.43 0.45
CA GLY A 60 13.23 -7.46 -0.39
C GLY A 60 12.63 -7.59 -1.80
N GLY A 61 11.64 -6.75 -2.14
CA GLY A 61 10.87 -6.87 -3.37
C GLY A 61 10.05 -8.17 -3.45
N ARG A 62 9.84 -8.64 -4.68
CA ARG A 62 9.07 -9.87 -4.95
C ARG A 62 9.86 -11.11 -4.53
N CYS A 63 9.35 -11.86 -3.55
CA CYS A 63 10.02 -13.04 -2.99
C CYS A 63 9.63 -14.37 -3.64
N LEU A 64 8.49 -14.44 -4.33
CA LEU A 64 8.09 -15.64 -5.08
C LEU A 64 7.14 -15.33 -6.23
N VAL A 65 7.05 -16.29 -7.15
CA VAL A 65 5.97 -16.39 -8.15
C VAL A 65 5.27 -17.73 -7.93
N MET A 66 3.95 -17.75 -7.97
CA MET A 66 3.14 -18.95 -7.83
C MET A 66 2.16 -19.03 -9.00
N GLU A 67 2.13 -20.16 -9.71
CA GLU A 67 1.18 -20.40 -10.80
C GLU A 67 0.45 -21.73 -10.59
N SER A 68 -0.85 -21.75 -10.84
CA SER A 68 -1.60 -23.00 -10.93
C SER A 68 -1.29 -23.70 -12.26
N ARG A 69 -1.76 -24.93 -12.40
CA ARG A 69 -1.79 -25.57 -13.72
C ARG A 69 -3.02 -25.07 -14.49
N PRO A 70 -2.89 -24.78 -15.80
CA PRO A 70 -4.04 -24.49 -16.64
C PRO A 70 -4.96 -25.72 -16.70
N THR A 71 -6.27 -25.52 -16.63
CA THR A 71 -7.24 -26.58 -16.95
C THR A 71 -7.70 -26.42 -18.40
N ALA A 72 -7.92 -27.55 -19.09
CA ALA A 72 -8.16 -27.58 -20.53
C ALA A 72 -9.60 -27.26 -20.95
N THR A 73 -10.56 -27.22 -20.01
CA THR A 73 -11.98 -27.12 -20.30
C THR A 73 -12.57 -25.81 -19.77
N ALA A 74 -13.21 -25.04 -20.63
CA ALA A 74 -13.86 -23.77 -20.29
C ALA A 74 -15.26 -23.96 -19.65
N ASP A 75 -15.84 -25.15 -19.77
CA ASP A 75 -17.21 -25.47 -19.32
C ASP A 75 -17.31 -25.95 -17.87
N GLU A 76 -16.19 -26.20 -17.19
CA GLU A 76 -16.21 -26.57 -15.76
C GLU A 76 -16.12 -25.33 -14.86
N PRO A 77 -16.76 -25.36 -13.67
CA PRO A 77 -16.61 -24.30 -12.68
C PRO A 77 -15.12 -24.12 -12.33
N PRO A 78 -14.65 -22.87 -12.20
CA PRO A 78 -13.24 -22.60 -12.00
C PRO A 78 -12.74 -23.27 -10.70
N PRO A 79 -11.56 -23.91 -10.72
CA PRO A 79 -10.98 -24.49 -9.52
C PRO A 79 -10.93 -23.49 -8.36
N PRO A 80 -11.07 -23.91 -7.09
CA PRO A 80 -11.15 -22.99 -5.96
C PRO A 80 -9.99 -21.97 -5.88
N LEU A 81 -8.76 -22.40 -6.21
CA LEU A 81 -7.59 -21.51 -6.32
C LEU A 81 -7.74 -20.45 -7.43
N VAL A 82 -8.33 -20.80 -8.57
CA VAL A 82 -8.64 -19.87 -9.67
C VAL A 82 -9.75 -18.92 -9.28
N ALA A 83 -10.79 -19.40 -8.57
CA ALA A 83 -11.83 -18.55 -8.03
C ALA A 83 -11.28 -17.53 -7.01
N MET A 84 -10.37 -17.96 -6.12
CA MET A 84 -9.68 -17.06 -5.19
C MET A 84 -8.82 -16.01 -5.91
N HIS A 85 -8.10 -16.42 -6.96
CA HIS A 85 -7.32 -15.50 -7.81
C HIS A 85 -8.21 -14.45 -8.47
N ALA A 86 -9.31 -14.86 -9.09
CA ALA A 86 -10.27 -13.96 -9.72
C ALA A 86 -10.90 -13.00 -8.69
N ALA A 87 -11.22 -13.49 -7.48
CA ALA A 87 -11.73 -12.64 -6.41
C ALA A 87 -10.70 -11.60 -5.95
N CYS A 88 -9.42 -11.98 -5.80
CA CYS A 88 -8.35 -11.05 -5.45
C CYS A 88 -8.16 -9.95 -6.51
N LEU A 89 -8.19 -10.32 -7.80
CA LEU A 89 -8.10 -9.35 -8.90
C LEU A 89 -9.28 -8.37 -8.90
N ARG A 90 -10.50 -8.90 -8.82
CA ARG A 90 -11.73 -8.11 -8.90
C ARG A 90 -11.89 -7.17 -7.71
N ASP A 91 -11.60 -7.66 -6.51
CA ASP A 91 -11.87 -6.93 -5.28
C ASP A 91 -10.65 -6.11 -4.81
N GLY A 92 -9.54 -6.12 -5.56
CA GLY A 92 -8.31 -5.42 -5.17
C GLY A 92 -7.72 -5.92 -3.85
N LYS A 93 -7.77 -7.24 -3.63
CA LYS A 93 -7.31 -7.92 -2.40
C LYS A 93 -6.08 -8.78 -2.68
N THR A 94 -5.46 -9.24 -1.59
CA THR A 94 -4.38 -10.22 -1.61
C THR A 94 -4.75 -11.42 -0.75
N ALA A 95 -4.28 -12.60 -1.12
CA ALA A 95 -4.34 -13.76 -0.24
C ALA A 95 -3.12 -13.72 0.69
N VAL A 96 -3.34 -13.80 2.01
CA VAL A 96 -2.30 -13.61 3.01
C VAL A 96 -2.03 -14.91 3.73
N PHE A 97 -0.76 -15.18 4.03
CA PHE A 97 -0.40 -16.24 4.97
C PHE A 97 0.74 -15.78 5.90
N PRO A 98 0.67 -16.11 7.19
CA PRO A 98 1.66 -15.69 8.18
C PRO A 98 2.96 -16.52 8.07
N LEU A 99 4.08 -15.87 8.34
CA LEU A 99 5.42 -16.46 8.41
C LEU A 99 6.19 -15.88 9.60
N GLY A 100 5.85 -16.35 10.81
CA GLY A 100 6.45 -15.85 12.05
C GLY A 100 6.05 -14.39 12.33
N ALA A 101 7.04 -13.48 12.36
CA ALA A 101 6.83 -12.03 12.54
C ALA A 101 6.50 -11.30 11.22
N GLU A 102 6.62 -11.99 10.09
CA GLU A 102 6.32 -11.49 8.76
C GLU A 102 5.04 -12.16 8.23
N GLU A 103 4.50 -11.62 7.14
CA GLU A 103 3.44 -12.23 6.37
C GLU A 103 3.73 -12.13 4.88
N ILE A 104 3.24 -13.09 4.12
CA ILE A 104 3.35 -13.09 2.66
C ILE A 104 2.00 -12.73 2.07
N HIS A 105 2.01 -11.67 1.25
CA HIS A 105 0.88 -11.25 0.45
C HIS A 105 1.02 -11.80 -0.97
N LEU A 106 0.08 -12.64 -1.38
CA LEU A 106 -0.07 -13.12 -2.74
C LEU A 106 -0.94 -12.16 -3.53
N VAL A 107 -0.30 -11.38 -4.39
CA VAL A 107 -0.95 -10.45 -5.31
C VAL A 107 -1.35 -11.20 -6.57
N ALA A 108 -2.64 -11.20 -6.89
CA ALA A 108 -3.13 -11.84 -8.10
C ALA A 108 -2.70 -11.02 -9.34
N MET A 109 -2.15 -11.70 -10.33
CA MET A 109 -1.60 -11.12 -11.56
C MET A 109 -2.33 -11.67 -12.78
N THR A 110 -2.48 -10.86 -13.82
CA THR A 110 -2.91 -11.32 -15.13
C THR A 110 -1.75 -12.04 -15.83
N SER A 111 -1.99 -13.29 -16.25
CA SER A 111 -0.95 -14.04 -16.96
C SER A 111 -0.78 -13.49 -18.37
N LYS A 112 0.48 -13.29 -18.79
CA LYS A 112 0.81 -12.92 -20.18
C LYS A 112 0.45 -14.00 -21.20
N ARG A 113 0.20 -15.24 -20.76
CA ARG A 113 -0.05 -16.40 -21.63
C ARG A 113 -1.51 -16.52 -22.07
N ASN A 114 -2.43 -15.68 -21.58
CA ASN A 114 -3.88 -15.71 -21.88
C ASN A 114 -4.47 -17.14 -21.82
N LEU A 115 -3.95 -17.98 -20.93
CA LEU A 115 -4.45 -19.33 -20.74
C LEU A 115 -5.71 -19.25 -19.87
N PRO A 116 -6.84 -19.85 -20.30
CA PRO A 116 -8.02 -19.91 -19.48
C PRO A 116 -7.73 -20.66 -18.17
N ASN A 117 -8.38 -20.22 -17.09
CA ASN A 117 -8.33 -20.89 -15.78
C ASN A 117 -6.92 -21.04 -15.18
N LEU A 118 -6.02 -20.08 -15.44
CA LEU A 118 -4.70 -20.01 -14.84
C LEU A 118 -4.65 -18.97 -13.71
N ALA A 119 -4.39 -19.42 -12.48
CA ALA A 119 -4.11 -18.54 -11.36
C ALA A 119 -2.62 -18.20 -11.34
N CYS A 120 -2.27 -16.91 -11.36
CA CYS A 120 -0.90 -16.43 -11.23
C CYS A 120 -0.83 -15.42 -10.08
N PHE A 121 0.08 -15.66 -9.13
CA PHE A 121 0.31 -14.78 -7.99
C PHE A 121 1.77 -14.41 -7.87
N TRP A 122 2.02 -13.15 -7.49
CA TRP A 122 3.33 -12.69 -7.05
C TRP A 122 3.31 -12.51 -5.53
N GLY A 123 4.26 -13.13 -4.84
CA GLY A 123 4.35 -13.02 -3.39
C GLY A 123 5.34 -11.93 -2.96
N TYR A 124 4.93 -11.19 -1.94
CA TYR A 124 5.73 -10.15 -1.29
C TYR A 124 5.75 -10.44 0.20
N LYS A 125 6.95 -10.41 0.77
CA LYS A 125 7.15 -10.60 2.21
C LYS A 125 7.25 -9.25 2.89
N VAL A 126 6.43 -9.04 3.91
CA VAL A 126 6.36 -7.79 4.67
C VAL A 126 6.18 -8.09 6.16
N PRO A 127 6.58 -7.17 7.07
CA PRO A 127 6.22 -7.26 8.47
C PRO A 127 4.71 -7.39 8.68
N SER A 128 4.28 -8.19 9.65
CA SER A 128 2.86 -8.44 9.88
C SER A 128 2.09 -7.14 10.17
N GLY A 129 0.98 -6.92 9.48
CA GLY A 129 0.13 -5.74 9.63
C GLY A 129 0.61 -4.50 8.88
N LEU A 130 1.78 -4.53 8.23
CA LEU A 130 2.31 -3.38 7.49
C LEU A 130 1.39 -3.00 6.35
N TYR A 131 0.96 -3.97 5.54
CA TYR A 131 0.06 -3.73 4.42
C TYR A 131 -1.27 -3.11 4.87
N ASN A 132 -1.87 -3.62 5.95
CA ASN A 132 -3.11 -3.08 6.51
C ASN A 132 -2.93 -1.65 7.05
N SER A 133 -1.77 -1.37 7.65
CA SER A 133 -1.42 -0.02 8.11
C SER A 133 -1.29 0.94 6.93
N CYS A 134 -0.65 0.51 5.84
CA CYS A 134 -0.57 1.27 4.60
C CYS A 134 -1.95 1.50 3.98
N LEU A 135 -2.82 0.48 3.93
CA LEU A 135 -4.19 0.66 3.44
C LEU A 135 -4.99 1.61 4.31
N SER A 136 -4.85 1.53 5.62
CA SER A 136 -5.52 2.46 6.53
C SER A 136 -5.07 3.89 6.22
N MET A 137 -3.77 4.11 6.05
CA MET A 137 -3.24 5.42 5.66
C MET A 137 -3.74 5.89 4.28
N LEU A 138 -3.68 5.03 3.27
CA LEU A 138 -4.11 5.31 1.89
C LEU A 138 -5.62 5.57 1.79
N ASN A 139 -6.43 4.85 2.54
CA ASN A 139 -7.89 4.95 2.50
C ASN A 139 -8.42 6.09 3.39
N LEU A 140 -7.74 6.41 4.49
CA LEU A 140 -8.15 7.48 5.41
C LEU A 140 -7.87 8.88 4.86
N ARG A 141 -6.88 9.04 3.98
CA ARG A 141 -6.45 10.35 3.50
C ARG A 141 -6.47 10.45 1.99
N CYS A 142 -7.02 11.56 1.52
CA CYS A 142 -7.08 11.98 0.14
C CYS A 142 -5.86 12.82 -0.25
N LEU A 143 -4.99 13.13 0.72
CA LEU A 143 -3.70 13.77 0.50
C LEU A 143 -2.76 12.80 -0.22
N GLY A 144 -1.91 13.32 -1.13
CA GLY A 144 -0.90 12.52 -1.81
C GLY A 144 0.07 11.85 -0.81
N ILE A 145 0.74 10.77 -1.22
CA ILE A 145 1.70 10.05 -0.38
C ILE A 145 3.02 9.90 -1.14
N VAL A 146 4.12 10.26 -0.48
CA VAL A 146 5.50 10.00 -0.91
C VAL A 146 6.09 8.94 -0.01
N PHE A 147 6.74 7.94 -0.62
CA PHE A 147 7.54 6.96 0.11
C PHE A 147 9.02 7.31 0.00
N ASP A 148 9.71 7.24 1.14
CA ASP A 148 11.16 7.39 1.21
C ASP A 148 11.82 6.06 0.83
N LEU A 149 12.45 6.04 -0.35
CA LEU A 149 13.52 5.12 -0.79
C LEU A 149 14.18 5.68 -2.07
N ASP A 150 13.42 6.40 -2.94
CA ASP A 150 13.92 7.09 -4.15
C ASP A 150 13.05 8.34 -4.52
N GLU A 151 12.52 9.09 -3.53
CA GLU A 151 11.57 10.20 -3.77
C GLU A 151 10.35 9.79 -4.66
N THR A 152 9.87 8.55 -4.50
CA THR A 152 8.77 8.05 -5.35
C THR A 152 7.42 8.55 -4.81
N LEU A 153 6.80 9.43 -5.59
CA LEU A 153 5.43 9.90 -5.39
C LEU A 153 4.44 8.84 -5.89
N LEU A 154 3.73 8.17 -4.97
CA LEU A 154 2.72 7.18 -5.37
C LEU A 154 1.43 7.84 -5.87
N VAL A 155 1.03 8.96 -5.26
CA VAL A 155 -0.17 9.71 -5.61
C VAL A 155 0.09 11.20 -5.41
N ALA A 156 -0.21 12.02 -6.42
CA ALA A 156 -0.22 13.47 -6.32
C ALA A 156 -1.63 13.99 -6.58
N ASN A 157 -2.15 14.82 -5.69
CA ASN A 157 -3.41 15.51 -5.90
C ASN A 157 -3.16 17.02 -5.95
N THR A 158 -3.59 17.67 -7.03
CA THR A 158 -3.66 19.13 -7.12
C THR A 158 -4.96 19.63 -6.47
N THR A 159 -5.02 20.91 -6.08
CA THR A 159 -6.26 21.54 -5.59
C THR A 159 -7.45 21.28 -6.53
N ARG A 160 -7.19 21.37 -7.85
CA ARG A 160 -8.21 21.09 -8.88
C ARG A 160 -8.68 19.63 -8.85
N SER A 161 -7.76 18.67 -8.70
CA SER A 161 -8.15 17.26 -8.60
C SER A 161 -8.97 16.93 -7.35
N PHE A 162 -8.74 17.66 -6.24
CA PHE A 162 -9.61 17.57 -5.06
C PHE A 162 -11.02 18.08 -5.36
N GLU A 163 -11.13 19.26 -5.99
CA GLU A 163 -12.42 19.89 -6.34
C GLU A 163 -13.21 19.01 -7.32
N ASP A 164 -12.58 18.58 -8.41
CA ASP A 164 -13.21 17.72 -9.41
C ASP A 164 -13.75 16.41 -8.78
N ARG A 165 -13.03 15.84 -7.81
CA ARG A 165 -13.42 14.60 -7.12
C ARG A 165 -14.57 14.82 -6.13
N ILE A 166 -14.55 15.93 -5.38
CA ILE A 166 -15.66 16.33 -4.50
C ILE A 166 -16.93 16.52 -5.33
N ASP A 167 -16.86 17.26 -6.44
CA ASP A 167 -18.00 17.54 -7.31
C ASP A 167 -18.55 16.27 -7.97
N ALA A 168 -17.68 15.35 -8.38
CA ALA A 168 -18.09 14.06 -8.92
C ALA A 168 -18.81 13.19 -7.86
N LEU A 169 -18.29 13.14 -6.63
CA LEU A 169 -18.90 12.40 -5.54
C LEU A 169 -20.24 13.02 -5.12
N GLN A 170 -20.34 14.34 -5.04
CA GLN A 170 -21.58 15.06 -4.74
C GLN A 170 -22.65 14.77 -5.79
N ARG A 171 -22.30 14.83 -7.09
CA ARG A 171 -23.26 14.49 -8.16
C ARG A 171 -23.74 13.04 -8.10
N LYS A 172 -22.86 12.09 -7.76
CA LYS A 172 -23.26 10.70 -7.56
C LYS A 172 -24.16 10.56 -6.34
N LEU A 173 -23.84 11.24 -5.24
CA LEU A 173 -24.60 11.20 -3.99
C LEU A 173 -26.04 11.67 -4.18
N SER A 174 -26.25 12.72 -4.98
CA SER A 174 -27.58 13.23 -5.30
C SER A 174 -28.49 12.23 -6.02
N ASN A 175 -27.91 11.19 -6.63
CA ASN A 175 -28.64 10.16 -7.37
C ASN A 175 -28.65 8.80 -6.65
N GLU A 176 -27.99 8.69 -5.48
CA GLU A 176 -27.91 7.46 -4.71
C GLU A 176 -29.10 7.33 -3.75
N ILE A 177 -29.63 6.12 -3.61
CA ILE A 177 -30.83 5.83 -2.82
C ILE A 177 -30.47 4.93 -1.64
N ASP A 178 -29.45 4.08 -1.79
CA ASP A 178 -29.06 3.15 -0.74
C ASP A 178 -28.45 3.88 0.47
N PRO A 179 -29.03 3.78 1.68
CA PRO A 179 -28.56 4.50 2.86
C PRO A 179 -27.11 4.18 3.25
N GLN A 180 -26.64 2.95 3.01
CA GLN A 180 -25.26 2.58 3.33
C GLN A 180 -24.29 3.24 2.35
N HIS A 181 -24.60 3.22 1.06
CA HIS A 181 -23.82 3.93 0.04
C HIS A 181 -23.82 5.45 0.26
N ILE A 182 -24.97 6.05 0.58
CA ILE A 182 -25.09 7.47 0.92
C ILE A 182 -24.15 7.82 2.09
N SER A 183 -24.15 7.01 3.15
CA SER A 183 -23.29 7.20 4.32
C SER A 183 -21.80 7.11 3.94
N GLY A 184 -21.42 6.09 3.18
CA GLY A 184 -20.05 5.89 2.71
C GLY A 184 -19.55 7.04 1.85
N MET A 185 -20.35 7.47 0.88
CA MET A 185 -20.03 8.58 -0.02
C MET A 185 -19.98 9.92 0.70
N SER A 186 -20.89 10.15 1.65
CA SER A 186 -20.89 11.36 2.49
C SER A 186 -19.64 11.43 3.36
N ALA A 187 -19.23 10.30 3.94
CA ALA A 187 -17.99 10.20 4.69
C ALA A 187 -16.76 10.43 3.79
N GLU A 188 -16.77 9.94 2.55
CA GLU A 188 -15.70 10.19 1.58
C GLU A 188 -15.60 11.67 1.20
N ILE A 189 -16.72 12.33 0.88
CA ILE A 189 -16.76 13.78 0.58
C ILE A 189 -16.20 14.58 1.75
N LYS A 190 -16.61 14.25 2.99
CA LYS A 190 -16.12 14.92 4.19
C LYS A 190 -14.59 14.80 4.33
N ARG A 191 -14.03 13.60 4.08
CA ARG A 191 -12.57 13.39 4.08
C ARG A 191 -11.86 14.28 3.05
N TYR A 192 -12.35 14.32 1.81
CA TYR A 192 -11.77 15.19 0.76
C TYR A 192 -11.82 16.67 1.15
N GLN A 193 -12.92 17.13 1.75
CA GLN A 193 -13.07 18.52 2.19
C GLN A 193 -12.13 18.88 3.34
N GLU A 194 -12.01 18.01 4.34
CA GLU A 194 -11.09 18.19 5.47
C GLU A 194 -9.64 18.27 5.00
N ASP A 195 -9.23 17.31 4.16
CA ASP A 195 -7.86 17.23 3.63
C ASP A 195 -7.54 18.44 2.72
N ARG A 196 -8.49 18.87 1.87
CA ARG A 196 -8.35 20.12 1.08
C ARG A 196 -8.18 21.34 1.98
N SER A 197 -8.94 21.43 3.08
CA SER A 197 -8.83 22.55 4.02
C SER A 197 -7.47 22.60 4.69
N ILE A 198 -6.97 21.46 5.17
CA ILE A 198 -5.64 21.34 5.78
C ILE A 198 -4.55 21.77 4.80
N LEU A 199 -4.61 21.28 3.56
CA LEU A 199 -3.64 21.62 2.53
C LEU A 199 -3.67 23.12 2.18
N LYS A 200 -4.87 23.69 2.07
CA LYS A 200 -5.04 25.12 1.79
C LYS A 200 -4.46 26.00 2.90
N GLN A 201 -4.75 25.68 4.16
CA GLN A 201 -4.21 26.42 5.32
C GLN A 201 -2.66 26.38 5.33
N TYR A 202 -2.08 25.21 5.07
CA TYR A 202 -0.63 25.06 4.99
C TYR A 202 -0.02 25.92 3.87
N ILE A 203 -0.59 25.86 2.66
CA ILE A 203 -0.10 26.63 1.49
C ILE A 203 -0.20 28.14 1.72
N GLU A 204 -1.30 28.62 2.31
CA GLU A 204 -1.58 30.05 2.44
C GLU A 204 -0.94 30.69 3.67
N SER A 205 -0.72 29.93 4.74
CA SER A 205 -0.38 30.51 6.05
C SER A 205 0.77 29.82 6.80
N ASP A 206 1.37 28.77 6.22
CA ASP A 206 2.39 27.93 6.87
C ASP A 206 1.95 27.40 8.25
N GLN A 207 0.63 27.25 8.42
CA GLN A 207 -0.02 26.84 9.66
C GLN A 207 -1.25 25.98 9.34
N VAL A 208 -1.62 25.10 10.26
CA VAL A 208 -2.84 24.28 10.17
C VAL A 208 -3.55 24.28 11.51
N THR A 209 -4.87 24.46 11.49
CA THR A 209 -5.72 24.31 12.66
C THR A 209 -6.42 22.96 12.61
N ASP A 210 -6.21 22.13 13.63
CA ASP A 210 -6.84 20.83 13.77
C ASP A 210 -7.31 20.60 15.20
N GLY A 211 -8.57 20.17 15.37
CA GLY A 211 -9.16 19.98 16.71
C GLY A 211 -9.14 21.22 17.61
N GLY A 212 -9.13 22.43 17.03
CA GLY A 212 -8.99 23.69 17.77
C GLY A 212 -7.55 24.06 18.15
N LYS A 213 -6.56 23.21 17.83
CA LYS A 213 -5.14 23.46 18.05
C LYS A 213 -4.47 23.95 16.78
N VAL A 214 -3.63 24.98 16.90
CA VAL A 214 -2.86 25.54 15.78
C VAL A 214 -1.46 24.91 15.76
N TYR A 215 -1.10 24.34 14.62
CA TYR A 215 0.21 23.78 14.33
C TYR A 215 0.92 24.70 13.35
N LYS A 216 2.12 25.15 13.71
CA LYS A 216 2.94 26.03 12.86
C LYS A 216 4.08 25.24 12.24
N VAL A 217 4.53 25.69 11.07
CA VAL A 217 5.69 25.11 10.39
C VAL A 217 6.92 25.12 11.29
N GLN A 218 7.64 24.01 11.28
CA GLN A 218 8.93 23.83 11.95
C GLN A 218 9.99 23.49 10.91
N THR A 219 11.23 23.88 11.16
CA THR A 219 12.33 23.52 10.28
C THR A 219 12.93 22.20 10.76
N GLU A 220 12.95 21.19 9.89
CA GLU A 220 13.62 19.91 10.12
C GLU A 220 14.90 19.84 9.29
N VAL A 221 16.02 19.50 9.94
CA VAL A 221 17.31 19.29 9.29
C VAL A 221 17.39 17.84 8.85
N ILE A 222 17.54 17.61 7.55
CA ILE A 222 17.75 16.29 6.97
C ILE A 222 19.25 15.97 7.08
N PRO A 223 19.63 14.85 7.73
CA PRO A 223 21.02 14.42 7.80
C PRO A 223 21.61 14.25 6.40
N PRO A 224 22.87 14.65 6.17
CA PRO A 224 23.49 14.52 4.87
C PRO A 224 23.65 13.03 4.50
N LEU A 225 23.28 12.69 3.26
CA LEU A 225 23.57 11.39 2.68
C LEU A 225 25.10 11.18 2.57
N PRO A 226 25.61 9.94 2.69
CA PRO A 226 27.03 9.65 2.52
C PRO A 226 27.46 10.01 1.09
N GLY A 227 28.27 11.07 0.91
CA GLY A 227 28.63 11.58 -0.42
C GLY A 227 28.84 13.09 -0.54
N ASN A 228 28.65 13.84 0.54
CA ASN A 228 28.91 15.29 0.62
C ASN A 228 27.90 16.18 -0.12
N HIS A 229 26.64 16.13 0.33
CA HIS A 229 25.68 17.21 0.11
C HIS A 229 25.50 18.00 1.41
N GLN A 230 25.36 19.33 1.32
CA GLN A 230 25.07 20.18 2.47
C GLN A 230 23.81 19.68 3.21
N PRO A 231 23.72 19.85 4.54
CA PRO A 231 22.49 19.59 5.29
C PRO A 231 21.34 20.38 4.66
N MET A 232 20.27 19.69 4.29
CA MET A 232 19.08 20.30 3.72
C MET A 232 18.06 20.55 4.82
N THR A 233 17.46 21.73 4.84
CA THR A 233 16.36 22.07 5.75
C THR A 233 15.03 22.03 5.00
N ARG A 234 14.02 21.39 5.58
CA ARG A 234 12.66 21.40 5.02
C ARG A 234 11.64 21.97 6.03
N PRO A 235 10.63 22.72 5.54
CA PRO A 235 9.49 23.12 6.36
C PRO A 235 8.60 21.90 6.60
N ILE A 236 8.24 21.64 7.86
CA ILE A 236 7.37 20.53 8.24
C ILE A 236 6.25 20.96 9.20
N ILE A 237 5.08 20.35 9.05
CA ILE A 237 4.05 20.29 10.11
C ILE A 237 3.70 18.83 10.35
N ARG A 238 3.81 18.37 11.60
CA ARG A 238 3.46 17.00 11.99
C ARG A 238 2.12 17.01 12.76
N LEU A 239 1.10 16.40 12.18
CA LEU A 239 -0.19 16.14 12.84
C LEU A 239 -0.20 14.67 13.26
N GLN A 240 0.39 14.38 14.42
CA GLN A 240 0.60 13.00 14.90
C GLN A 240 -0.72 12.23 15.04
N GLU A 241 -1.75 12.85 15.59
CA GLU A 241 -3.08 12.23 15.76
C GLU A 241 -3.72 11.80 14.44
N LYS A 242 -3.34 12.46 13.34
CA LYS A 242 -3.85 12.17 11.99
C LYS A 242 -2.87 11.37 11.12
N ASN A 243 -1.67 11.08 11.62
CA ASN A 243 -0.55 10.49 10.86
C ASN A 243 -0.22 11.27 9.57
N ILE A 244 -0.20 12.59 9.65
CA ILE A 244 0.08 13.48 8.51
C ILE A 244 1.38 14.26 8.78
N ILE A 245 2.25 14.32 7.78
CA ILE A 245 3.35 15.28 7.72
C ILE A 245 3.17 16.14 6.46
N LEU A 246 3.09 17.45 6.65
CA LEU A 246 3.04 18.40 5.55
C LEU A 246 4.44 18.94 5.32
N THR A 247 4.93 18.86 4.09
CA THR A 247 6.23 19.40 3.68
C THR A 247 6.13 19.95 2.26
N ARG A 248 7.12 20.72 1.81
CA ARG A 248 7.22 21.17 0.41
C ARG A 248 8.19 20.25 -0.34
N ILE A 249 7.83 19.82 -1.56
CA ILE A 249 8.77 19.07 -2.42
C ILE A 249 9.99 19.95 -2.74
N ASN A 250 9.75 21.21 -3.11
CA ASN A 250 10.82 22.18 -3.30
C ASN A 250 10.82 23.17 -2.12
N PRO A 251 11.79 23.09 -1.19
CA PRO A 251 11.84 23.97 -0.03
C PRO A 251 12.10 25.45 -0.39
N LEU A 252 12.62 25.75 -1.59
CA LEU A 252 13.00 27.10 -2.04
C LEU A 252 12.00 27.76 -3.00
N GLY A 253 11.01 27.01 -3.51
CA GLY A 253 10.03 27.52 -4.48
C GLY A 253 8.69 27.89 -3.83
N TYR A 254 8.15 29.06 -4.16
CA TYR A 254 6.77 29.46 -3.82
C TYR A 254 5.70 28.78 -4.69
N GLN A 255 6.11 28.03 -5.73
CA GLN A 255 5.22 27.17 -6.53
C GLN A 255 5.23 25.76 -5.94
N CYS A 256 4.24 25.43 -5.13
CA CYS A 256 4.06 24.06 -4.62
C CYS A 256 3.13 23.25 -5.52
N SER A 257 3.66 22.16 -6.08
CA SER A 257 2.92 20.89 -6.09
C SER A 257 2.94 20.43 -4.63
N GLY A 258 1.86 20.71 -3.89
CA GLY A 258 1.79 20.43 -2.46
C GLY A 258 1.73 18.93 -2.23
N THR A 259 2.72 18.38 -1.54
CA THR A 259 2.78 16.95 -1.27
C THR A 259 2.76 16.73 0.22
N VAL A 260 1.90 15.81 0.62
CA VAL A 260 1.79 15.34 1.98
C VAL A 260 2.63 14.08 2.07
N GLU A 261 3.48 14.01 3.07
CA GLU A 261 4.23 12.81 3.39
C GLU A 261 3.51 12.17 4.58
N ALA A 262 2.77 11.09 4.37
CA ALA A 262 2.31 10.28 5.48
C ALA A 262 3.44 9.29 5.81
N CYS A 263 4.46 9.71 6.56
CA CYS A 263 5.46 8.76 7.04
C CYS A 263 4.81 7.86 8.10
N MET A 264 4.94 6.54 7.93
CA MET A 264 4.66 5.60 9.01
C MET A 264 5.62 5.88 10.17
N GLY A 265 5.10 6.47 11.24
CA GLY A 265 5.78 6.53 12.53
C GLY A 265 5.82 5.15 13.18
N GLY A 266 6.50 4.20 12.54
CA GLY A 266 6.92 2.95 13.17
C GLY A 266 8.31 3.15 13.76
N SER A 267 8.37 3.54 15.03
CA SER A 267 9.53 3.46 15.92
C SER A 267 10.91 3.69 15.26
N SER A 268 11.34 4.95 15.21
CA SER A 268 12.73 5.32 14.87
C SER A 268 13.77 4.77 15.87
N GLU A 269 13.36 4.01 16.89
CA GLU A 269 14.24 3.38 17.88
C GLU A 269 14.68 1.96 17.50
N LEU A 270 14.06 1.29 16.51
CA LEU A 270 14.42 -0.09 16.14
C LEU A 270 15.41 -0.21 14.96
N LEU A 271 15.69 0.88 14.24
CA LEU A 271 16.61 0.86 13.08
C LEU A 271 18.03 1.38 13.39
N ASN A 272 18.27 1.94 14.58
CA ASN A 272 19.61 2.39 15.01
C ASN A 272 20.49 1.28 15.65
N GLY A 273 20.05 0.03 15.62
CA GLY A 273 20.70 -1.06 16.38
C GLY A 273 21.76 -1.91 15.66
N LYS A 274 21.89 -1.88 14.32
CA LYS A 274 22.80 -2.81 13.61
C LYS A 274 23.44 -2.22 12.35
N ARG A 275 24.31 -1.23 12.51
CA ARG A 275 25.45 -1.03 11.60
C ARG A 275 26.69 -0.69 12.42
N SER A 276 27.25 -1.72 13.02
CA SER A 276 28.64 -1.69 13.48
C SER A 276 29.24 -3.08 13.24
N GLN A 277 30.33 -3.10 12.48
CA GLN A 277 31.28 -4.21 12.29
C GLN A 277 30.72 -5.36 11.41
N THR A 278 31.37 -5.84 10.34
CA THR A 278 32.80 -5.96 10.04
C THR A 278 32.95 -6.35 8.56
N PHE A 279 34.01 -5.84 7.91
CA PHE A 279 34.64 -6.20 6.61
C PHE A 279 33.77 -6.55 5.39
#